data_AF-A0A949RQM0-F1
#
_entry.id   AF-A0A949RQM0-F1
#
_cell.length_a   1.000
_cell.length_b   1.000
_cell.length_c   1.000
_cell.angle_alpha   90.00
_cell.angle_beta   90.00
_cell.angle_gamma   90.00
#
_symmetry.space_group_name_H-M   'P 1'
#
loop_
_entity.id
_entity.type
_entity.pdbx_description
1 polymer ?
#
loop_
_entity_poly.entity_id
_entity_poly.type
_entity_poly.pdbx_seq_one_letter_code
_entity_poly.pdbx_strand_id
1 'polypeptide(L)'
;MSIVWVLAASLLFSSPAPAAPVCDCNPSRPETMRTRQCSLCAEAEKHSTDDVFFLKDINPRKPNRWLALPREHAPGQHDLHDMHPAARIRLWKAAIAKGIELFGEGNWGVAYNGPAVRTQCHAHVHIGRFITVAELDYGFIVVNRPEEIPSPPNVGIWVHPAGGKLHVHTGEQITETVLVR
;
A
#
# COMPACT_ATOMS: atom_id res chain seq x y z
N MET A 1 9.72 43.50 -47.89
CA MET A 1 10.43 42.52 -47.06
C MET A 1 9.41 41.89 -46.12
N SER A 2 8.97 40.67 -46.43
CA SER A 2 7.96 39.96 -45.63
C SER A 2 8.66 38.92 -44.76
N ILE A 3 8.53 39.06 -43.44
CA ILE A 3 9.10 38.14 -42.45
C ILE A 3 8.07 37.04 -42.22
N VAL A 4 8.41 35.80 -42.60
CA VAL A 4 7.63 34.60 -42.33
C VAL A 4 7.99 34.09 -40.94
N TRP A 5 7.01 34.06 -40.03
CA TRP A 5 7.15 33.47 -38.71
C TRP A 5 6.97 31.95 -38.82
N VAL A 6 8.03 31.18 -38.53
CA VAL A 6 7.94 29.72 -38.37
C VAL A 6 7.59 29.42 -36.91
N LEU A 7 6.34 29.05 -36.66
CA LEU A 7 5.89 28.49 -35.38
C LEU A 7 6.40 27.05 -35.26
N ALA A 8 7.42 26.83 -34.43
CA ALA A 8 7.85 25.49 -34.04
C ALA A 8 6.86 24.94 -33.01
N ALA A 9 6.01 24.00 -33.43
CA ALA A 9 5.15 23.24 -32.53
C ALA A 9 5.98 22.15 -31.84
N SER A 10 6.32 22.37 -30.56
CA SER A 10 6.97 21.37 -29.71
C SER A 10 5.99 20.23 -29.40
N LEU A 11 6.13 19.11 -30.10
CA LEU A 11 5.46 17.85 -29.78
C LEU A 11 6.04 17.32 -28.47
N LEU A 12 5.31 17.51 -27.36
CA LEU A 12 5.58 16.85 -26.09
C LEU A 12 5.28 15.35 -26.26
N PHE A 13 6.34 14.54 -26.39
CA PHE A 13 6.24 13.08 -26.32
C PHE A 13 5.91 12.68 -24.88
N SER A 14 4.63 12.50 -24.57
CA SER A 14 4.19 11.77 -23.39
C SER A 14 4.64 10.32 -23.53
N SER A 15 5.74 9.96 -22.85
CA SER A 15 6.11 8.56 -22.71
C SER A 15 5.04 7.85 -21.87
N PRO A 16 4.49 6.71 -22.30
CA PRO A 16 3.58 5.95 -21.47
C PRO A 16 4.31 5.52 -20.20
N ALA A 17 3.65 5.66 -19.05
CA ALA A 17 4.15 5.11 -17.80
C ALA A 17 4.41 3.60 -17.99
N PRO A 18 5.50 3.04 -17.43
CA PRO A 18 5.73 1.60 -17.48
C PRO A 18 4.52 0.88 -16.90
N ALA A 19 4.07 -0.19 -17.58
CA ALA A 19 2.99 -1.04 -17.09
C ALA A 19 3.36 -1.59 -15.71
N ALA A 20 2.37 -1.65 -14.82
CA ALA A 20 2.55 -2.24 -13.49
C ALA A 20 3.08 -3.68 -13.64
N PRO A 21 4.03 -4.12 -12.79
CA PRO A 21 4.68 -5.43 -12.94
C PRO A 21 3.66 -6.56 -12.91
N VAL A 22 3.69 -7.47 -13.89
CA VAL A 22 2.83 -8.66 -13.88
C VAL A 22 3.28 -9.59 -12.75
N CYS A 23 2.36 -10.00 -11.89
CA CYS A 23 2.65 -10.92 -10.80
C CYS A 23 2.61 -12.37 -11.33
N ASP A 24 3.78 -12.95 -11.58
CA ASP A 24 3.90 -14.33 -12.08
C ASP A 24 4.06 -15.37 -10.95
N CYS A 25 3.80 -14.96 -9.71
CA CYS A 25 3.99 -15.79 -8.53
C CYS A 25 2.92 -16.89 -8.48
N ASN A 26 3.34 -18.15 -8.46
CA ASN A 26 2.43 -19.28 -8.42
C ASN A 26 2.82 -20.22 -7.26
N PRO A 27 1.99 -20.31 -6.20
CA PRO A 27 2.23 -21.19 -5.05
C PRO A 27 2.40 -22.67 -5.42
N SER A 28 1.71 -23.16 -6.46
CA SER A 28 1.84 -24.52 -6.98
C SER A 28 3.14 -24.76 -7.77
N ARG A 29 3.93 -23.70 -8.02
CA ARG A 29 5.21 -23.71 -8.73
C ARG A 29 6.24 -22.86 -7.97
N PRO A 30 6.78 -23.35 -6.83
CA PRO A 30 7.60 -22.55 -5.92
C PRO A 30 8.83 -21.89 -6.56
N GLU A 31 9.35 -22.43 -7.66
CA GLU A 31 10.42 -21.83 -8.46
C GLU A 31 10.06 -20.44 -9.01
N THR A 32 8.79 -20.18 -9.29
CA THR A 32 8.29 -18.86 -9.75
C THR A 32 8.42 -17.79 -8.66
N MET A 33 8.40 -18.19 -7.38
CA MET A 33 8.45 -17.28 -6.24
C MET A 33 9.86 -16.91 -5.79
N ARG A 34 10.90 -17.38 -6.50
CA ARG A 34 12.30 -17.03 -6.21
C ARG A 34 12.67 -15.60 -6.62
N THR A 35 11.87 -15.00 -7.50
CA THR A 35 12.10 -13.62 -7.96
C THR A 35 11.76 -12.62 -6.86
N ARG A 36 12.47 -11.48 -6.82
CA ARG A 36 12.30 -10.46 -5.76
C ARG A 36 10.86 -9.95 -5.65
N GLN A 37 10.15 -9.80 -6.77
CA GLN A 37 8.76 -9.33 -6.78
C GLN A 37 7.80 -10.30 -6.06
N CYS A 38 8.15 -11.58 -6.01
CA CYS A 38 7.36 -12.65 -5.39
C CYS A 38 7.79 -13.00 -3.98
N SER A 39 8.79 -12.30 -3.41
CA SER A 39 9.35 -12.70 -2.12
C SER A 39 8.29 -12.74 -1.01
N LEU A 40 7.32 -11.82 -1.03
CA LEU A 40 6.24 -11.80 -0.04
C LEU A 40 5.23 -12.94 -0.24
N CYS A 41 5.00 -13.40 -1.48
CA CYS A 41 4.21 -14.59 -1.73
C CYS A 41 4.92 -15.83 -1.18
N ALA A 42 6.25 -15.91 -1.32
CA ALA A 42 7.05 -16.99 -0.72
C ALA A 42 7.01 -16.96 0.82
N GLU A 43 6.99 -15.78 1.44
CA GLU A 43 6.79 -15.66 2.88
C GLU A 43 5.39 -16.12 3.29
N ALA A 44 4.34 -15.74 2.55
CA ALA A 44 2.97 -16.12 2.86
C ALA A 44 2.75 -17.64 2.95
N GLU A 45 3.47 -18.44 2.15
CA GLU A 45 3.40 -19.90 2.19
C GLU A 45 4.01 -20.54 3.45
N LYS A 46 4.68 -19.77 4.31
CA LYS A 46 5.20 -20.23 5.60
C LYS A 46 4.21 -20.08 6.75
N HIS A 47 3.05 -19.47 6.50
CA HIS A 47 2.06 -19.13 7.51
C HIS A 47 0.75 -19.92 7.33
N SER A 48 -0.02 -20.06 8.40
CA SER A 48 -1.34 -20.67 8.44
C SER A 48 -2.37 -19.86 7.65
N THR A 49 -3.43 -20.53 7.17
CA THR A 49 -4.39 -19.98 6.20
C THR A 49 -5.28 -18.86 6.72
N ASP A 50 -5.44 -18.77 8.04
CA ASP A 50 -6.46 -17.91 8.65
C ASP A 50 -5.89 -16.57 9.12
N ASP A 51 -4.58 -16.36 8.92
CA ASP A 51 -3.83 -15.32 9.61
C ASP A 51 -3.43 -14.14 8.72
N VAL A 52 -3.50 -12.96 9.34
CA VAL A 52 -2.63 -11.84 9.00
C VAL A 52 -1.32 -12.07 9.74
N PHE A 53 -0.21 -12.04 9.02
CA PHE A 53 1.12 -12.16 9.61
C PHE A 53 1.91 -10.86 9.46
N PHE A 54 2.93 -10.71 10.29
CA PHE A 54 3.73 -9.49 10.35
C PHE A 54 5.18 -9.79 10.02
N LEU A 55 5.77 -8.95 9.17
CA LEU A 55 7.19 -8.95 8.88
C LEU A 55 7.77 -7.58 9.22
N LYS A 56 9.02 -7.56 9.69
CA LYS A 56 9.78 -6.31 9.72
C LYS A 56 10.17 -5.94 8.29
N ASP A 57 9.99 -4.69 7.91
CA ASP A 57 10.50 -4.21 6.62
C ASP A 57 12.03 -4.22 6.67
N ILE A 58 12.64 -4.96 5.76
CA ILE A 58 14.09 -5.18 5.72
C ILE A 58 14.84 -3.99 5.11
N ASN A 59 14.14 -2.98 4.59
CA ASN A 59 14.76 -1.79 4.02
C ASN A 59 15.50 -1.01 5.13
N PRO A 60 16.84 -0.87 5.07
CA PRO A 60 17.61 -0.20 6.11
C PRO A 60 17.29 1.31 6.22
N ARG A 61 16.66 1.90 5.19
CA ARG A 61 16.21 3.31 5.18
C ARG A 61 14.78 3.50 5.73
N LYS A 62 14.26 2.51 6.44
CA LYS A 62 12.94 2.50 7.10
C LYS A 62 13.04 1.73 8.42
N PRO A 63 13.93 2.10 9.36
CA PRO A 63 14.05 1.38 10.61
C PRO A 63 12.73 1.47 11.36
N ASN A 64 12.35 0.36 12.01
CA ASN A 64 11.08 0.21 12.74
C ASN A 64 9.82 0.19 11.86
N ARG A 65 9.95 0.08 10.53
CA ARG A 65 8.82 -0.18 9.65
C ARG A 65 8.43 -1.66 9.71
N TRP A 66 7.13 -1.90 9.76
CA TRP A 66 6.55 -3.24 9.71
C TRP A 66 5.61 -3.37 8.52
N LEU A 67 5.33 -4.61 8.14
CA LEU A 67 4.38 -4.99 7.12
C LEU A 67 3.35 -5.92 7.76
N ALA A 68 2.06 -5.68 7.54
CA ALA A 68 1.00 -6.67 7.72
C ALA A 68 0.62 -7.26 6.36
N LEU A 69 0.50 -8.57 6.30
CA LEU A 69 0.21 -9.30 5.07
C LEU A 69 -0.88 -10.34 5.32
N PRO A 70 -1.85 -10.52 4.40
CA PRO A 70 -2.71 -11.69 4.42
C PRO A 70 -1.92 -12.92 3.95
N ARG A 71 -2.26 -14.10 4.45
CA ARG A 71 -1.79 -15.35 3.82
C ARG A 71 -2.31 -15.50 2.39
N GLU A 72 -3.58 -15.17 2.18
CA GLU A 72 -4.31 -15.44 0.93
C GLU A 72 -3.59 -14.88 -0.32
N HIS A 73 -3.52 -15.68 -1.37
CA HIS A 73 -3.08 -15.25 -2.70
C HIS A 73 -4.30 -14.85 -3.53
N ALA A 74 -4.24 -13.71 -4.18
CA ALA A 74 -5.31 -13.20 -5.04
C ALA A 74 -4.78 -13.00 -6.47
N PRO A 75 -5.64 -13.02 -7.50
CA PRO A 75 -5.23 -12.78 -8.88
C PRO A 75 -4.53 -11.43 -9.08
N GLY A 76 -3.86 -11.28 -10.22
CA GLY A 76 -3.19 -10.02 -10.58
C GLY A 76 -2.13 -9.65 -9.55
N GLN A 77 -2.09 -8.37 -9.13
CA GLN A 77 -1.16 -7.91 -8.10
C GLN A 77 -1.72 -8.02 -6.68
N HIS A 78 -2.59 -9.00 -6.40
CA HIS A 78 -3.23 -9.15 -5.08
C HIS A 78 -3.82 -7.82 -4.60
N ASP A 79 -4.59 -7.14 -5.46
CA ASP A 79 -5.07 -5.79 -5.15
C ASP A 79 -6.02 -5.79 -3.94
N LEU A 80 -5.85 -4.82 -3.06
CA LEU A 80 -6.66 -4.69 -1.84
C LEU A 80 -8.15 -4.53 -2.17
N HIS A 81 -8.46 -3.92 -3.32
CA HIS A 81 -9.81 -3.78 -3.86
C HIS A 81 -10.49 -5.14 -4.07
N ASP A 82 -9.75 -6.09 -4.65
CA ASP A 82 -10.28 -7.40 -5.07
C ASP A 82 -10.31 -8.43 -3.93
N MET A 83 -9.67 -8.13 -2.79
CA MET A 83 -9.77 -8.96 -1.60
C MET A 83 -11.22 -9.10 -1.11
N HIS A 84 -11.58 -10.29 -0.62
CA HIS A 84 -12.86 -10.49 0.04
C HIS A 84 -13.02 -9.49 1.21
N PRO A 85 -14.18 -8.82 1.36
CA PRO A 85 -14.35 -7.76 2.36
C PRO A 85 -13.94 -8.17 3.77
N ALA A 86 -14.28 -9.39 4.20
CA ALA A 86 -13.90 -9.90 5.51
C ALA A 86 -12.36 -10.02 5.69
N ALA A 87 -11.63 -10.47 4.66
CA ALA A 87 -10.17 -10.57 4.71
C ALA A 87 -9.51 -9.19 4.76
N ARG A 88 -10.02 -8.24 3.96
CA ARG A 88 -9.56 -6.85 3.99
C ARG A 88 -9.78 -6.18 5.35
N ILE A 89 -10.94 -6.42 5.98
CA ILE A 89 -11.23 -5.92 7.33
C ILE A 89 -10.26 -6.52 8.36
N ARG A 90 -10.01 -7.84 8.30
CA ARG A 90 -9.01 -8.50 9.17
C ARG A 90 -7.63 -7.88 9.01
N LEU A 91 -7.20 -7.63 7.77
CA LEU A 91 -5.92 -7.00 7.47
C LEU A 91 -5.81 -5.60 8.08
N TRP A 92 -6.82 -4.74 7.88
CA TRP A 92 -6.82 -3.40 8.47
C TRP A 92 -6.82 -3.43 9.99
N LYS A 93 -7.66 -4.27 10.62
CA LYS A 93 -7.71 -4.42 12.08
C LYS A 93 -6.36 -4.84 12.63
N ALA A 94 -5.73 -5.85 12.03
CA ALA A 94 -4.44 -6.36 12.46
C ALA A 94 -3.33 -5.29 12.30
N ALA A 95 -3.30 -4.57 11.16
CA ALA A 95 -2.33 -3.51 10.93
C ALA A 95 -2.48 -2.34 11.92
N ILE A 96 -3.72 -1.90 12.17
CA ILE A 96 -4.03 -0.83 13.14
C ILE A 96 -3.67 -1.25 14.55
N ALA A 97 -4.07 -2.45 14.98
CA ALA A 97 -3.75 -2.98 16.30
C ALA A 97 -2.23 -3.05 16.51
N LYS A 98 -1.48 -3.50 15.50
CA LYS A 98 -0.02 -3.54 15.55
C LYS A 98 0.60 -2.14 15.57
N GLY A 99 0.03 -1.18 14.86
CA GLY A 99 0.43 0.24 14.93
C GLY A 99 0.28 0.81 16.35
N ILE A 100 -0.87 0.56 16.99
CA ILE A 100 -1.15 0.97 18.37
C ILE A 100 -0.17 0.30 19.34
N GLU A 101 0.06 -1.01 19.20
CA GLU A 101 1.02 -1.76 20.02
C GLU A 101 2.43 -1.14 19.97
N LEU A 102 2.89 -0.75 18.78
CA LEU A 102 4.26 -0.27 18.56
C LEU A 102 4.46 1.22 18.88
N PHE A 103 3.45 2.06 18.66
CA PHE A 103 3.61 3.52 18.67
C PHE A 103 2.63 4.25 19.60
N GLY A 104 1.77 3.52 20.32
CA GLY A 104 0.71 4.08 21.18
C GLY A 104 -0.49 4.58 20.38
N GLU A 105 -1.57 5.00 21.05
CA GLU A 105 -2.89 5.23 20.43
C GLU A 105 -2.92 6.33 19.35
N GLY A 106 -2.05 7.34 19.46
CA GLY A 106 -2.11 8.56 18.63
C GLY A 106 -0.96 8.77 17.64
N ASN A 107 0.07 7.92 17.63
CA ASN A 107 1.30 8.20 16.86
C ASN A 107 1.59 7.17 15.76
N TRP A 108 0.61 6.36 15.37
CA TRP A 108 0.74 5.35 14.33
C TRP A 108 0.07 5.78 13.04
N GLY A 109 0.54 5.23 11.93
CA GLY A 109 -0.16 5.26 10.66
C GLY A 109 0.04 3.93 9.94
N VAL A 110 -0.91 3.62 9.06
CA VAL A 110 -0.86 2.45 8.19
C VAL A 110 -1.09 2.87 6.75
N ALA A 111 -0.37 2.26 5.82
CA ALA A 111 -0.37 2.68 4.42
C ALA A 111 -0.31 1.48 3.48
N TYR A 112 -1.23 1.42 2.53
CA TYR A 112 -1.23 0.52 1.39
C TYR A 112 -0.85 1.32 0.15
N ASN A 113 0.28 0.99 -0.48
CA ASN A 113 0.66 1.60 -1.75
C ASN A 113 -0.20 1.03 -2.87
N GLY A 114 -0.62 1.89 -3.81
CA GLY A 114 -1.38 1.48 -4.98
C GLY A 114 -0.58 0.60 -5.94
N PRO A 115 -1.26 -0.21 -6.79
CA PRO A 115 -0.62 -1.20 -7.67
C PRO A 115 0.43 -0.61 -8.62
N ALA A 116 0.29 0.65 -9.05
CA ALA A 116 1.18 1.23 -10.04
C ALA A 116 2.63 1.42 -9.56
N VAL A 117 2.86 1.37 -8.24
CA VAL A 117 4.18 1.66 -7.63
C VAL A 117 4.69 0.55 -6.72
N ARG A 118 3.92 -0.52 -6.50
CA ARG A 118 4.35 -1.67 -5.70
C ARG A 118 5.40 -2.47 -6.46
N THR A 119 6.54 -2.70 -5.80
CA THR A 119 7.64 -3.53 -6.36
C THR A 119 7.52 -5.02 -5.98
N GLN A 120 6.66 -5.33 -5.02
CA GLN A 120 6.30 -6.69 -4.60
C GLN A 120 4.81 -6.84 -4.79
N CYS A 121 4.37 -7.90 -5.48
CA CYS A 121 2.97 -7.99 -5.87
C CYS A 121 2.04 -8.54 -4.79
N HIS A 122 2.54 -9.19 -3.74
CA HIS A 122 1.68 -9.60 -2.63
C HIS A 122 1.07 -8.40 -1.92
N ALA A 123 -0.21 -8.47 -1.52
CA ALA A 123 -0.86 -7.42 -0.74
C ALA A 123 -0.12 -7.19 0.58
N HIS A 124 0.20 -5.94 0.92
CA HIS A 124 0.80 -5.62 2.21
C HIS A 124 0.47 -4.20 2.65
N VAL A 125 0.27 -4.03 3.95
CA VAL A 125 0.07 -2.75 4.60
C VAL A 125 1.32 -2.39 5.38
N HIS A 126 1.93 -1.26 5.05
CA HIS A 126 3.03 -0.66 5.80
C HIS A 126 2.52 -0.11 7.12
N ILE A 127 3.25 -0.33 8.21
CA ILE A 127 2.90 0.12 9.56
C ILE A 127 4.10 0.87 10.15
N GLY A 128 3.90 2.11 10.57
CA GLY A 128 4.97 2.93 11.10
C GLY A 128 4.49 4.06 11.99
N ARG A 129 5.44 4.80 12.56
CA ARG A 129 5.15 6.05 13.24
C ARG A 129 4.66 7.07 12.23
N PHE A 130 3.53 7.71 12.50
CA PHE A 130 2.94 8.70 11.61
C PHE A 130 3.72 10.02 11.63
N ILE A 131 3.86 10.65 10.46
CA ILE A 131 4.43 11.99 10.32
C ILE A 131 3.27 12.97 10.41
N THR A 132 3.11 13.65 11.54
CA THR A 132 1.97 14.55 11.78
C THR A 132 1.86 15.69 10.78
N VAL A 133 2.98 16.14 10.21
CA VAL A 133 2.98 17.19 9.15
C VAL A 133 2.50 16.69 7.79
N ALA A 134 2.29 15.38 7.62
CA ALA A 134 1.65 14.83 6.42
C ALA A 134 0.13 14.99 6.45
N GLU A 135 -0.45 15.34 7.62
CA GLU A 135 -1.88 15.56 7.74
C GLU A 135 -2.31 16.84 7.01
N LEU A 136 -3.41 16.75 6.27
CA LEU A 136 -4.03 17.85 5.55
C LEU A 136 -5.38 18.17 6.20
N ASP A 137 -5.83 19.43 6.13
CA ASP A 137 -7.14 19.86 6.64
C ASP A 137 -8.32 19.41 5.75
N TYR A 138 -8.04 18.75 4.63
CA TYR A 138 -9.02 18.26 3.66
C TYR A 138 -8.50 17.00 2.94
N GLY A 139 -9.34 16.36 2.13
CA GLY A 139 -8.92 15.22 1.30
C GLY A 139 -8.96 13.86 1.99
N PHE A 140 -9.51 13.80 3.20
CA PHE A 140 -9.72 12.56 3.95
C PHE A 140 -11.21 12.26 4.16
N ILE A 141 -11.48 10.98 4.40
CA ILE A 141 -12.76 10.46 4.84
C ILE A 141 -12.63 10.15 6.33
N VAL A 142 -13.57 10.66 7.13
CA VAL A 142 -13.64 10.34 8.55
C VAL A 142 -14.45 9.08 8.75
N VAL A 143 -13.86 8.06 9.37
CA VAL A 143 -14.54 6.81 9.72
C VAL A 143 -14.36 6.47 11.20
N ASN A 144 -15.31 5.73 11.77
CA ASN A 144 -15.27 5.38 13.19
C ASN A 144 -14.60 4.04 13.45
N ARG A 145 -14.48 3.19 12.43
CA ARG A 145 -13.98 1.82 12.58
C ARG A 145 -13.38 1.28 11.28
N PRO A 146 -12.50 0.25 11.35
CA PRO A 146 -11.83 -0.29 10.17
C PRO A 146 -12.77 -0.84 9.08
N GLU A 147 -13.98 -1.28 9.44
CA GLU A 147 -15.01 -1.77 8.51
C GLU A 147 -15.52 -0.70 7.55
N GLU A 148 -15.39 0.57 7.92
CA GLU A 148 -15.83 1.72 7.14
C GLU A 148 -14.72 2.22 6.18
N ILE A 149 -13.49 1.69 6.27
CA ILE A 149 -12.37 2.06 5.38
C ILE A 149 -12.74 1.64 3.94
N PRO A 150 -12.87 2.61 3.00
CA PRO A 150 -13.17 2.30 1.62
C PRO A 150 -12.01 1.53 0.98
N SER A 151 -12.29 0.83 -0.12
CA SER A 151 -11.27 0.15 -0.92
C SER A 151 -11.47 0.53 -2.38
N PRO A 152 -11.17 1.76 -2.80
CA PRO A 152 -11.24 2.16 -4.20
C PRO A 152 -10.25 1.34 -5.06
N PRO A 153 -10.60 1.01 -6.32
CA PRO A 153 -9.69 0.32 -7.22
C PRO A 153 -8.50 1.21 -7.61
N ASN A 154 -7.36 0.58 -7.90
CA ASN A 154 -6.20 1.20 -8.55
C ASN A 154 -5.55 2.41 -7.84
N VAL A 155 -5.77 2.58 -6.53
CA VAL A 155 -5.14 3.66 -5.76
C VAL A 155 -4.61 3.14 -4.43
N GLY A 156 -3.68 3.88 -3.83
CA GLY A 156 -3.22 3.66 -2.47
C GLY A 156 -4.18 4.26 -1.44
N ILE A 157 -4.00 3.79 -0.21
CA ILE A 157 -4.81 4.17 0.95
C ILE A 157 -3.88 4.35 2.15
N TRP A 158 -4.06 5.39 2.94
CA TRP A 158 -3.42 5.48 4.25
C TRP A 158 -4.38 5.97 5.32
N VAL A 159 -4.12 5.52 6.55
CA VAL A 159 -4.99 5.68 7.70
C VAL A 159 -4.18 6.02 8.93
N HIS A 160 -4.68 6.94 9.75
CA HIS A 160 -4.09 7.31 11.04
C HIS A 160 -5.19 7.76 12.01
N PRO A 161 -4.91 7.80 13.33
CA PRO A 161 -5.86 8.27 14.32
C PRO A 161 -5.97 9.80 14.28
N ALA A 162 -7.18 10.32 14.47
CA ALA A 162 -7.46 11.75 14.61
C ALA A 162 -8.75 11.95 15.42
N GLY A 163 -8.66 12.65 16.56
CA GLY A 163 -9.84 13.00 17.38
C GLY A 163 -10.69 11.81 17.84
N GLY A 164 -10.07 10.66 18.13
CA GLY A 164 -10.78 9.42 18.51
C GLY A 164 -11.44 8.69 17.33
N LYS A 165 -11.20 9.15 16.10
CA LYS A 165 -11.66 8.54 14.84
C LYS A 165 -10.46 8.17 13.98
N LEU A 166 -10.76 7.64 12.79
CA LEU A 166 -9.76 7.37 11.75
C LEU A 166 -9.96 8.36 10.60
N HIS A 167 -8.87 8.99 10.18
CA HIS A 167 -8.82 9.71 8.92
C HIS A 167 -8.26 8.76 7.86
N VAL A 168 -8.99 8.62 6.76
CA VAL A 168 -8.64 7.75 5.63
C VAL A 168 -8.41 8.60 4.40
N HIS A 169 -7.22 8.49 3.85
CA HIS A 169 -6.80 9.22 2.66
C HIS A 169 -6.66 8.24 1.50
N THR A 170 -7.11 8.63 0.31
CA THR A 170 -7.10 7.78 -0.90
C THR A 170 -6.69 8.59 -2.13
N GLY A 171 -6.30 7.92 -3.21
CA GLY A 171 -6.05 8.55 -4.52
C GLY A 171 -4.58 8.61 -4.93
N GLU A 172 -3.66 8.67 -3.98
CA GLU A 172 -2.22 8.62 -4.24
C GLU A 172 -1.73 7.18 -4.46
N GLN A 173 -0.64 6.98 -5.20
CA GLN A 173 -0.05 5.65 -5.37
C GLN A 173 0.96 5.31 -4.27
N ILE A 174 1.86 6.24 -3.94
CA ILE A 174 2.90 6.04 -2.92
C ILE A 174 2.39 6.67 -1.63
N THR A 175 1.85 5.87 -0.73
CA THR A 175 1.23 6.34 0.52
C THR A 175 2.12 6.09 1.73
N GLU A 176 3.08 5.16 1.64
CA GLU A 176 3.97 4.82 2.76
C GLU A 176 4.91 5.96 3.22
N THR A 177 4.96 7.06 2.46
CA THR A 177 5.74 8.27 2.73
C THR A 177 5.19 9.10 3.88
N VAL A 178 3.96 8.88 4.30
CA VAL A 178 3.35 9.51 5.48
C VAL A 178 3.85 8.93 6.81
N LEU A 179 4.73 7.93 6.72
CA LEU A 179 5.27 7.19 7.85
C LEU A 179 6.78 7.45 7.93
N VAL A 180 7.31 7.59 9.14
CA VAL A 180 8.73 7.89 9.41
C VAL A 180 9.65 6.88 8.71
N ARG A 181 10.74 7.40 8.14
CA ARG A 181 11.82 6.68 7.47
C ARG A 181 12.99 6.40 8.39
#